data_AF-A0AAX4I107-F1
#
_entry.id   AF-A0AAX4I107-F1
#
_cell.length_a   1.000
_cell.length_b   1.000
_cell.length_c   1.000
_cell.angle_alpha   90.00
_cell.angle_beta   90.00
_cell.angle_gamma   90.00
#
_symmetry.space_group_name_H-M   'P 1'
#
loop_
_entity.id
_entity.type
_entity.pdbx_description
1 polymer ?
#
loop_
_entity_poly.entity_id
_entity_poly.type
_entity_poly.pdbx_seq_one_letter_code
_entity_poly.pdbx_strand_id
1 'polypeptide(L)'
;MERQSVDQSSSDNDASMTEWQVERIQRHSVLRDAIYYHVVWKPTWESEDKLQHMLPDIIAWNTCHRYPESIRRPSNQFDPTLEHWSGKVIGRKEVDGLAYYKIQWEATMEPEANLENAKGLVRKYWDTFYKA
;
A
#
# COMPACT_ATOMS: atom_id res chain seq x y z
N MET A 1 28.28 3.41 -39.89
CA MET A 1 26.96 3.23 -39.24
C MET A 1 27.21 3.08 -37.76
N GLU A 2 27.23 4.20 -37.06
CA GLU A 2 27.46 4.26 -35.62
C GLU A 2 26.11 4.08 -34.92
N ARG A 3 26.04 3.09 -34.02
CA ARG A 3 24.86 2.82 -33.20
C ARG A 3 24.82 3.88 -32.10
N GLN A 4 23.92 4.84 -32.22
CA GLN A 4 23.63 5.77 -31.14
C GLN A 4 23.11 5.00 -29.93
N SER A 5 23.83 5.17 -28.82
CA SER A 5 23.49 4.70 -27.49
C SER A 5 22.13 5.29 -27.11
N VAL A 6 21.18 4.41 -26.79
CA VAL A 6 19.91 4.81 -26.21
C VAL A 6 20.21 5.09 -24.74
N ASP A 7 20.19 6.37 -24.36
CA ASP A 7 20.07 6.80 -22.97
C ASP A 7 18.71 6.32 -22.44
N GLN A 8 18.65 5.06 -22.03
CA GLN A 8 17.67 4.59 -21.07
C GLN A 8 18.15 5.05 -19.70
N SER A 9 17.69 6.24 -19.30
CA SER A 9 17.58 6.61 -17.89
C SER A 9 16.60 5.64 -17.23
N SER A 10 17.06 4.40 -16.99
CA SER A 10 16.46 3.50 -16.04
C SER A 10 16.68 4.13 -14.68
N SER A 11 15.65 4.81 -14.18
CA SER A 11 15.52 4.99 -12.75
C SER A 11 15.19 3.62 -12.17
N ASP A 12 16.22 2.76 -12.10
CA ASP A 12 16.27 1.58 -11.24
C ASP A 12 16.13 2.07 -9.81
N ASN A 13 14.88 2.21 -9.38
CA ASN A 13 14.52 2.29 -7.97
C ASN A 13 14.07 0.89 -7.51
N ASP A 14 14.89 -0.11 -7.86
CA ASP A 14 14.74 -1.48 -7.42
C ASP A 14 15.60 -1.67 -6.16
N ALA A 15 15.02 -1.28 -5.02
CA ALA A 15 15.29 -1.79 -3.67
C ALA A 15 14.76 -0.82 -2.61
N SER A 16 13.57 -1.08 -2.07
CA SER A 16 13.33 -0.98 -0.62
C SER A 16 11.92 -1.49 -0.34
N MET A 17 11.72 -2.01 0.87
CA MET A 17 10.43 -2.43 1.42
C MET A 17 9.34 -1.42 1.03
N THR A 18 8.11 -1.88 0.79
CA THR A 18 6.96 -0.99 0.60
C THR A 18 6.97 0.05 1.73
N GLU A 19 7.47 1.26 1.45
CA GLU A 19 7.50 2.32 2.45
C GLU A 19 6.05 2.73 2.65
N TRP A 20 5.46 2.28 3.75
CA TRP A 20 4.08 2.54 4.08
C TRP A 20 3.87 4.04 4.25
N GLN A 21 3.33 4.67 3.21
CA GLN A 21 3.12 6.10 3.20
C GLN A 21 1.81 6.45 3.88
N VAL A 22 1.90 7.23 4.95
CA VAL A 22 0.73 7.82 5.58
C VAL A 22 0.10 8.85 4.64
N GLU A 23 -1.20 8.74 4.41
CA GLU A 23 -1.99 9.75 3.68
C GLU A 23 -2.41 10.88 4.63
N ARG A 24 -3.01 10.52 5.77
CA ARG A 24 -3.44 11.47 6.79
C ARG A 24 -3.65 10.81 8.15
N ILE A 25 -3.58 11.62 9.20
CA ILE A 25 -4.07 11.27 10.53
C ILE A 25 -5.54 11.67 10.61
N GLN A 26 -6.43 10.70 10.86
CA GLN A 26 -7.87 10.95 10.91
C GLN A 26 -8.32 11.44 12.29
N ARG A 27 -7.81 10.82 13.35
CA ARG A 27 -8.09 11.16 14.75
C ARG A 27 -7.01 10.57 15.65
N HIS A 28 -7.05 10.92 16.93
CA HIS A 28 -6.27 10.26 17.96
C HIS A 28 -7.19 9.61 19.02
N SER A 29 -6.62 8.72 19.83
CA SER A 29 -7.25 8.12 21.00
C SER A 29 -6.21 8.00 22.10
N VAL A 30 -6.61 8.19 23.35
CA VAL A 30 -5.74 8.01 24.51
C VAL A 30 -6.08 6.69 25.17
N LEU A 31 -5.10 5.79 25.28
CA LEU A 31 -5.25 4.50 25.93
C LEU A 31 -4.10 4.31 26.92
N ARG A 32 -4.41 4.17 28.20
CA ARG A 32 -3.41 4.00 29.29
C ARG A 32 -2.32 5.08 29.24
N ASP A 33 -2.75 6.34 29.17
CA ASP A 33 -1.89 7.53 29.09
C ASP A 33 -0.97 7.62 27.86
N ALA A 34 -1.15 6.75 26.86
CA ALA A 34 -0.46 6.80 25.58
C ALA A 34 -1.40 7.27 24.46
N ILE A 35 -0.88 8.10 23.55
CA ILE A 35 -1.60 8.58 22.37
C ILE A 35 -1.41 7.57 21.23
N TYR A 36 -2.53 7.16 20.63
CA TYR A 36 -2.58 6.38 19.41
C TYR A 36 -3.28 7.19 18.32
N TYR A 37 -2.77 7.10 17.10
CA TYR A 37 -3.30 7.79 15.95
C TYR A 37 -4.05 6.81 15.05
N HIS A 38 -5.22 7.19 14.57
CA HIS A 38 -5.93 6.47 13.52
C HIS A 38 -5.38 6.95 12.19
N VAL A 39 -4.58 6.10 11.55
CA VAL A 39 -3.76 6.41 10.39
C VAL A 39 -4.45 5.91 9.13
N VAL A 40 -4.69 6.82 8.18
CA VAL A 40 -5.13 6.46 6.84
C VAL A 40 -3.89 6.35 5.96
N TRP A 41 -3.74 5.21 5.30
CA TRP A 41 -2.60 4.88 4.45
C TRP A 41 -2.89 5.20 3.00
N LYS A 42 -1.86 5.62 2.27
CA LYS A 42 -1.97 5.76 0.82
C LYS A 42 -2.17 4.38 0.18
N PRO A 43 -3.00 4.27 -0.86
CA PRO A 43 -3.11 3.03 -1.60
C PRO A 43 -1.78 2.62 -2.23
N THR A 44 -1.46 1.33 -2.17
CA THR A 44 -0.26 0.77 -2.83
C THR A 44 -0.64 -0.16 -3.97
N TRP A 45 0.30 -0.40 -4.88
CA TRP A 45 0.18 -1.41 -5.92
C TRP A 45 0.98 -2.64 -5.49
N GLU A 46 0.30 -3.75 -5.28
CA GLU A 46 0.95 -5.01 -4.93
C GLU A 46 0.70 -6.05 -6.02
N SER A 47 1.66 -6.97 -6.20
CA SER A 47 1.47 -8.13 -7.07
C SER A 47 0.49 -9.10 -6.42
N GLU A 48 -0.22 -9.87 -7.24
CA GLU A 48 -1.11 -10.95 -6.78
C GLU A 48 -0.40 -11.91 -5.80
N ASP A 49 0.87 -12.22 -6.09
CA ASP A 49 1.71 -13.12 -5.29
C ASP A 49 1.91 -12.65 -3.85
N LYS A 50 2.00 -11.34 -3.62
CA LYS A 50 2.14 -10.75 -2.28
C LYS A 50 0.82 -10.73 -1.49
N LEU A 51 -0.30 -10.83 -2.19
CA LEU A 51 -1.65 -10.66 -1.64
C LEU A 51 -2.37 -12.00 -1.44
N GLN A 52 -1.65 -13.08 -1.10
CA GLN A 52 -2.27 -14.42 -0.93
C GLN A 52 -3.45 -14.41 0.05
N HIS A 53 -3.35 -13.64 1.13
CA HIS A 53 -4.41 -13.49 2.13
C HIS A 53 -5.66 -12.75 1.59
N MET A 54 -5.53 -11.96 0.52
CA MET A 54 -6.64 -11.24 -0.13
C MET A 54 -7.17 -11.93 -1.40
N LEU A 55 -6.70 -13.13 -1.74
CA LEU A 55 -7.14 -13.83 -2.96
C LEU A 55 -8.67 -13.93 -3.10
N PRO A 56 -9.45 -14.23 -2.04
CA PRO A 56 -10.91 -14.25 -2.15
C PRO A 56 -11.49 -12.91 -2.64
N ASP A 57 -10.99 -11.79 -2.11
CA ASP A 57 -11.44 -10.45 -2.49
C ASP A 57 -10.99 -10.08 -3.91
N ILE A 58 -9.78 -10.48 -4.30
CA ILE A 58 -9.26 -10.29 -5.66
C ILE A 58 -10.12 -11.05 -6.68
N ILE A 59 -10.47 -12.31 -6.39
CA ILE A 59 -11.31 -13.14 -7.28
C ILE A 59 -12.70 -12.52 -7.42
N ALA A 60 -13.31 -12.12 -6.30
CA ALA A 60 -14.61 -11.45 -6.31
C ALA A 60 -14.57 -10.14 -7.11
N TRP A 61 -13.52 -9.33 -6.91
CA TRP A 61 -13.33 -8.07 -7.65
C TRP A 61 -13.15 -8.31 -9.15
N ASN A 62 -12.29 -9.26 -9.54
CA ASN A 62 -12.06 -9.62 -10.94
C ASN A 62 -13.35 -10.09 -11.62
N THR A 63 -14.15 -10.91 -10.93
CA THR A 63 -15.44 -11.39 -11.42
C THR A 63 -16.39 -10.22 -11.71
N CYS A 64 -16.52 -9.28 -10.76
CA CYS A 64 -17.36 -8.09 -10.93
C CYS A 64 -16.90 -7.18 -12.07
N HIS A 65 -15.60 -7.16 -12.37
CA HIS A 65 -15.00 -6.30 -13.39
C HIS A 65 -14.69 -7.02 -14.71
N ARG A 66 -15.11 -8.30 -14.84
CA ARG A 66 -14.93 -9.13 -16.05
C ARG A 66 -13.47 -9.30 -16.48
N TYR A 67 -12.55 -9.36 -15.53
CA TYR A 67 -11.18 -9.74 -15.82
C TYR A 67 -11.07 -11.27 -15.92
N PRO A 68 -10.33 -11.81 -16.92
CA PRO A 68 -10.03 -13.23 -16.96
C PRO A 68 -9.21 -13.61 -15.72
N GLU A 69 -9.45 -14.81 -15.20
CA GLU A 69 -8.62 -15.35 -14.12
C GLU A 69 -7.15 -15.40 -14.57
N SER A 70 -6.25 -14.99 -13.68
CA SER A 70 -4.82 -15.12 -13.90
C SER A 70 -4.49 -16.61 -14.09
N ILE A 71 -4.02 -16.98 -15.28
CA ILE A 71 -3.60 -18.37 -15.60
C ILE A 71 -2.25 -18.70 -14.93
N ARG A 72 -1.51 -17.69 -14.46
CA ARG A 72 -0.19 -17.88 -13.85
C ARG A 72 -0.33 -18.42 -12.44
N ARG A 73 0.45 -19.46 -12.13
CA ARG A 73 0.58 -19.98 -10.77
C ARG A 73 1.25 -18.92 -9.90
N PRO A 74 0.79 -18.73 -8.65
CA PRO A 74 1.41 -17.77 -7.76
C PRO A 74 2.89 -18.11 -7.59
N SER A 75 3.76 -17.11 -7.74
CA SER A 75 5.15 -17.27 -7.32
C SER A 75 5.17 -17.30 -5.78
N ASN A 76 6.03 -18.13 -5.18
CA ASN A 76 6.14 -18.28 -3.72
C ASN A 76 6.73 -17.03 -3.01
N GLN A 77 6.50 -15.82 -3.54
CA GLN A 77 6.94 -14.54 -2.98
C GLN A 77 5.89 -13.98 -2.01
N PHE A 78 5.45 -14.82 -1.08
CA PHE A 78 4.58 -14.39 -0.01
C PHE A 78 5.31 -13.37 0.87
N ASP A 79 4.69 -12.23 1.12
CA ASP A 79 5.18 -11.23 2.05
C ASP A 79 4.41 -11.34 3.38
N PRO A 80 5.02 -11.90 4.44
CA PRO A 80 4.35 -12.07 5.73
C PRO A 80 4.00 -10.73 6.40
N THR A 81 4.64 -9.63 5.99
CA THR A 81 4.33 -8.32 6.57
C THR A 81 2.94 -7.82 6.17
N LEU A 82 2.40 -8.30 5.05
CA LEU A 82 1.07 -7.92 4.56
C LEU A 82 -0.04 -8.78 5.16
N GLU A 83 0.25 -9.94 5.73
CA GLU A 83 -0.77 -10.90 6.21
C GLU A 83 -1.71 -10.31 7.27
N HIS A 84 -1.21 -9.39 8.09
CA HIS A 84 -1.98 -8.73 9.13
C HIS A 84 -2.73 -7.49 8.64
N TRP A 85 -2.51 -7.09 7.40
CA TRP A 85 -3.16 -5.92 6.82
C TRP A 85 -4.46 -6.32 6.13
N SER A 86 -5.44 -5.44 6.22
CA SER A 86 -6.73 -5.60 5.55
C SER A 86 -6.96 -4.40 4.65
N GLY A 87 -7.65 -4.61 3.53
CA GLY A 87 -7.86 -3.57 2.53
C GLY A 87 -8.90 -3.96 1.50
N LYS A 88 -9.13 -3.06 0.55
CA LYS A 88 -10.06 -3.26 -0.56
C LYS A 88 -9.35 -3.08 -1.88
N VAL A 89 -9.59 -3.99 -2.82
CA VAL A 89 -9.13 -3.83 -4.20
C VAL A 89 -9.90 -2.68 -4.85
N ILE A 90 -9.17 -1.66 -5.32
CA ILE A 90 -9.75 -0.47 -5.97
C ILE A 90 -9.24 -0.28 -7.41
N GLY A 91 -8.37 -1.17 -7.88
CA GLY A 91 -7.86 -1.11 -9.24
C GLY A 91 -6.99 -2.30 -9.58
N ARG A 92 -6.75 -2.48 -10.87
CA ARG A 92 -5.91 -3.53 -11.45
C ARG A 92 -5.12 -2.97 -12.61
N LYS A 93 -3.91 -3.46 -12.81
CA LYS A 93 -3.09 -3.26 -14.02
C LYS A 93 -2.30 -4.52 -14.31
N GLU A 94 -1.86 -4.67 -15.56
CA GLU A 94 -0.93 -5.73 -15.95
C GLU A 94 0.39 -5.09 -16.40
N VAL A 95 1.50 -5.65 -15.94
CA VAL A 95 2.86 -5.25 -16.32
C VAL A 95 3.63 -6.55 -16.61
N ASP A 96 4.17 -6.69 -17.82
CA ASP A 96 4.93 -7.87 -18.26
C ASP A 96 4.21 -9.23 -18.02
N GLY A 97 2.89 -9.21 -18.20
CA GLY A 97 2.02 -10.38 -18.00
C GLY A 97 1.81 -10.76 -16.52
N LEU A 98 2.15 -9.87 -15.58
CA LEU A 98 1.86 -10.00 -14.15
C LEU A 98 0.74 -9.03 -13.75
N ALA A 99 -0.23 -9.54 -13.00
CA ALA A 99 -1.31 -8.74 -12.44
C ALA A 99 -0.86 -8.02 -11.17
N TYR A 100 -1.12 -6.72 -11.13
CA TYR A 100 -0.94 -5.87 -9.96
C TYR A 100 -2.29 -5.28 -9.57
N TYR A 101 -2.53 -5.23 -8.26
CA TYR A 101 -3.76 -4.72 -7.68
C TYR A 101 -3.46 -3.49 -6.85
N LYS A 102 -4.31 -2.47 -7.01
CA LYS A 102 -4.27 -1.27 -6.18
C LYS A 102 -5.13 -1.52 -4.95
N ILE A 103 -4.51 -1.49 -3.77
CA ILE A 103 -5.17 -1.79 -2.51
C ILE A 103 -5.39 -0.51 -1.73
N GLN A 104 -6.65 -0.22 -1.41
CA GLN A 104 -7.00 0.75 -0.39
C GLN A 104 -6.94 0.06 0.97
N TRP A 105 -5.87 0.30 1.72
CA TRP A 105 -5.70 -0.26 3.05
C TRP A 105 -6.69 0.33 4.05
N GLU A 106 -7.12 -0.49 5.00
CA GLU A 106 -7.91 -0.04 6.14
C GLU A 106 -7.05 0.83 7.07
N ALA A 107 -7.71 1.74 7.78
CA ALA A 107 -7.02 2.58 8.75
C ALA A 107 -6.59 1.74 9.96
N THR A 108 -5.37 1.96 10.44
CA THR A 108 -4.83 1.27 11.62
C THR A 108 -4.62 2.23 12.78
N MET A 109 -4.52 1.68 13.99
CA MET A 109 -4.14 2.44 15.18
C MET A 109 -2.65 2.31 15.42
N GLU A 110 -1.92 3.40 15.23
CA GLU A 110 -0.46 3.42 15.37
C GLU A 110 -0.03 4.27 16.57
N PRO A 111 0.95 3.81 17.37
CA PRO A 111 1.64 4.68 18.32
C PRO A 111 2.48 5.72 17.56
N GLU A 112 2.77 6.85 18.20
CA GLU A 112 3.58 7.92 17.57
C GLU A 112 4.93 7.44 17.05
N ALA A 113 5.55 6.48 17.75
CA ALA A 113 6.83 5.89 17.37
C ALA A 113 6.82 5.18 16.00
N ASN A 114 5.66 4.74 15.52
CA ASN A 114 5.53 4.14 14.19
C ASN A 114 5.37 5.19 13.07
N LEU A 115 5.25 6.48 13.43
CA LEU A 115 4.98 7.59 12.53
C LEU A 115 6.18 8.52 12.35
N GLU A 116 7.39 8.00 12.55
CA GLU A 116 8.64 8.74 12.41
C GLU A 116 8.81 9.35 11.01
N ASN A 117 8.36 8.64 9.97
CA ASN A 117 8.36 9.12 8.58
C ASN A 117 7.18 10.08 8.26
N ALA A 118 6.23 10.25 9.19
CA ALA A 118 5.00 11.02 9.01
C ALA A 118 4.84 12.15 10.05
N LYS A 119 5.92 12.55 10.74
CA LYS A 119 5.90 13.63 11.75
C LYS A 119 5.24 14.93 11.26
N GLY A 120 5.46 15.28 9.99
CA GLY A 120 4.82 16.45 9.37
C GLY A 120 3.29 16.36 9.36
N LEU A 121 2.73 15.16 9.16
CA LEU A 121 1.28 14.92 9.17
C LEU A 121 0.72 14.92 10.59
N VAL A 122 1.46 14.35 11.56
CA VAL A 122 1.10 14.42 12.99
C VAL A 122 1.04 15.89 13.45
N ARG A 123 2.06 16.68 13.10
CA ARG A 123 2.07 18.12 13.42
C ARG A 123 0.89 18.86 12.80
N LYS A 124 0.65 18.65 11.50
CA LYS A 124 -0.47 19.28 10.78
C LYS A 124 -1.83 18.92 11.39
N TYR A 125 -1.99 17.69 11.86
CA TYR A 125 -3.19 17.25 12.55
C TYR A 125 -3.44 18.06 13.83
N TRP A 126 -2.45 18.17 14.71
CA TRP A 126 -2.56 18.95 15.95
C TRP A 126 -2.72 20.45 15.69
N ASP A 127 -2.00 21.01 14.72
CA ASP A 127 -2.17 22.41 14.31
C ASP A 127 -3.61 22.71 13.88
N THR A 128 -4.28 21.74 13.25
CA THR A 128 -5.69 21.87 12.85
C THR A 128 -6.61 21.71 14.06
N PHE A 129 -6.32 20.76 14.94
CA PHE A 129 -7.12 20.47 16.14
C PHE A 129 -7.18 21.64 17.12
N TYR A 130 -6.05 22.33 17.36
CA TYR A 130 -6.00 23.47 18.27
C TYR A 130 -6.45 24.80 17.66
N LYS A 131 -6.64 24.85 16.34
CA LYS A 131 -7.20 26.02 15.64
C LYS A 131 -8.71 25.94 15.44
N ALA A 132 -9.31 24.78 15.68
CA ALA A 132 -10.75 24.54 15.65
C ALA A 132 -11.37 24.84 17.03
#